data_AF-A0A1A8A4Z4-F1
#
_entry.id   AF-A0A1A8A4Z4-F1
#
_cell.length_a   1.000
_cell.length_b   1.000
_cell.length_c   1.000
_cell.angle_alpha   90.00
_cell.angle_beta   90.00
_cell.angle_gamma   90.00
#
_symmetry.space_group_name_H-M   'P 1'
#
loop_
_entity.id
_entity.type
_entity.pdbx_description
1 polymer ?
#
loop_
_entity_poly.entity_id
_entity_poly.type
_entity_poly.pdbx_seq_one_letter_code
_entity_poly.pdbx_strand_id
1 'polypeptide(L)'
;EQERKKRESDAQTQKRKVAEDELQELKQQRKVLDEVCAILENDANKLAEEAEGKAGSKMAQLITKSNTLRRRHKEKKEELVKMDKTIAEKAMKVKHLP
;
A
#
# COMPACT_ATOMS: atom_id res chain seq x y z
N GLU A 1 -10.23 -33.12 -31.20
CA GLU A 1 -9.03 -32.28 -30.98
C GLU A 1 -9.34 -30.80 -30.81
N GLN A 2 -10.21 -30.21 -31.65
CA GLN A 2 -10.62 -28.79 -31.55
C GLN A 2 -11.27 -28.40 -30.21
N GLU A 3 -12.11 -29.26 -29.62
CA GLU A 3 -12.74 -28.97 -28.31
C GLU A 3 -11.73 -28.90 -27.16
N ARG A 4 -10.64 -29.68 -27.20
CA ARG A 4 -9.59 -29.64 -26.17
C ARG A 4 -8.83 -28.31 -26.23
N LYS A 5 -8.44 -27.87 -27.44
CA LYS A 5 -7.78 -26.58 -27.66
C LYS A 5 -8.64 -25.39 -27.21
N LYS A 6 -9.96 -25.44 -27.43
CA LYS A 6 -10.88 -24.39 -26.99
C LYS A 6 -10.97 -24.31 -25.46
N ARG A 7 -11.11 -25.46 -24.78
CA ARG A 7 -11.13 -25.51 -23.30
C ARG A 7 -9.81 -25.05 -22.67
N GLU A 8 -8.68 -25.38 -23.28
CA GLU A 8 -7.35 -24.93 -22.85
C GLU A 8 -7.22 -23.40 -22.98
N SER A 9 -7.65 -22.83 -24.11
CA SER A 9 -7.69 -21.38 -24.33
C SER A 9 -8.60 -20.64 -23.35
N ASP A 10 -9.77 -21.19 -23.04
CA ASP A 10 -10.73 -20.59 -22.10
C ASP A 10 -10.16 -20.62 -20.67
N ALA A 11 -9.58 -21.75 -20.25
CA ALA A 11 -8.94 -21.89 -18.94
C ALA A 11 -7.75 -20.93 -18.78
N GLN A 12 -7.00 -20.71 -19.85
CA GLN A 12 -5.86 -19.79 -19.87
C GLN A 12 -6.29 -18.32 -19.78
N THR A 13 -7.32 -17.94 -20.54
CA THR A 13 -7.94 -16.61 -20.46
C THR A 13 -8.47 -16.34 -19.05
N GLN A 14 -9.12 -17.33 -18.43
CA GLN A 14 -9.63 -17.21 -17.07
C GLN A 14 -8.50 -17.03 -16.04
N LYS A 15 -7.39 -17.79 -16.16
CA LYS A 15 -6.21 -17.63 -15.30
C LYS A 15 -5.60 -16.23 -15.40
N ARG A 16 -5.48 -15.71 -16.62
CA ARG A 16 -4.97 -14.36 -16.85
C ARG A 16 -5.87 -13.31 -16.21
N LYS A 17 -7.19 -13.42 -16.39
CA LYS A 17 -8.15 -12.50 -15.78
C LYS A 17 -8.07 -12.48 -14.25
N VAL A 18 -8.02 -13.65 -13.61
CA VAL A 18 -7.87 -13.74 -12.14
C VAL A 18 -6.57 -13.06 -11.68
N ALA A 19 -5.46 -13.28 -12.39
CA ALA A 19 -4.19 -12.66 -12.05
C ALA A 19 -4.20 -11.13 -12.27
N GLU A 20 -4.92 -10.63 -13.27
CA GLU A 20 -5.14 -9.20 -13.52
C GLU A 20 -6.01 -8.57 -12.42
N ASP A 21 -7.09 -9.24 -12.00
CA ASP A 21 -7.98 -8.80 -10.92
C ASP A 21 -7.21 -8.70 -9.58
N GLU A 22 -6.42 -9.72 -9.23
CA GLU A 22 -5.55 -9.69 -8.04
C GLU A 22 -4.53 -8.56 -8.09
N LEU A 23 -3.96 -8.28 -9.26
CA LEU A 23 -3.02 -7.18 -9.45
C LEU A 23 -3.70 -5.82 -9.27
N GLN A 24 -4.95 -5.70 -9.73
CA GLN A 24 -5.75 -4.48 -9.55
C GLN A 24 -6.08 -4.26 -8.07
N GLU A 25 -6.46 -5.32 -7.35
CA GLU A 25 -6.72 -5.23 -5.91
C GLU A 25 -5.49 -4.76 -5.14
N LEU A 26 -4.31 -5.33 -5.42
CA LEU A 26 -3.06 -4.90 -4.80
C LEU A 26 -2.74 -3.43 -5.10
N LYS A 27 -2.96 -2.97 -6.33
CA LYS A 27 -2.78 -1.55 -6.68
C LYS A 27 -3.74 -0.64 -5.91
N GLN A 28 -4.97 -1.10 -5.66
CA GLN A 28 -5.93 -0.35 -4.86
C GLN A 28 -5.52 -0.30 -3.38
N GLN A 29 -5.09 -1.43 -2.81
CA GLN A 29 -4.55 -1.49 -1.45
C GLN A 29 -3.33 -0.57 -1.29
N ARG A 30 -2.44 -0.52 -2.31
CA ARG A 30 -1.29 0.37 -2.34
C ARG A 30 -1.68 1.85 -2.31
N LYS A 31 -2.74 2.25 -3.03
CA LYS A 31 -3.28 3.62 -2.97
C LYS A 31 -3.78 3.97 -1.57
N VAL A 32 -4.57 3.09 -0.96
CA VAL A 32 -5.07 3.29 0.41
C VAL A 32 -3.92 3.40 1.40
N LEU A 33 -2.88 2.57 1.26
CA LEU A 33 -1.70 2.63 2.13
C LEU A 33 -0.91 3.94 1.96
N ASP A 34 -0.82 4.46 0.73
CA ASP A 34 -0.20 5.75 0.43
C ASP A 34 -0.97 6.91 1.08
N GLU A 35 -2.31 6.89 0.99
CA GLU A 35 -3.19 7.85 1.67
C GLU A 35 -3.01 7.79 3.20
N VAL A 36 -2.95 6.59 3.77
CA VAL A 36 -2.68 6.40 5.21
C VAL A 36 -1.31 6.97 5.59
N CYS A 37 -0.28 6.79 4.76
CA CYS A 37 1.02 7.39 5.02
C CYS A 37 0.94 8.92 5.06
N ALA A 38 0.28 9.52 4.07
CA ALA A 38 0.09 10.97 4.01
C ALA A 38 -0.67 11.51 5.23
N ILE A 39 -1.73 10.82 5.67
CA ILE A 39 -2.49 11.21 6.87
C ILE A 39 -1.59 11.16 8.12
N LEU A 40 -0.85 10.07 8.32
CA LEU A 40 0.04 9.92 9.48
C LEU A 40 1.13 11.01 9.52
N GLU A 41 1.71 11.35 8.37
CA GLU A 41 2.69 12.43 8.26
C GLU A 41 2.08 13.79 8.56
N ASN A 42 0.92 14.10 7.97
CA ASN A 42 0.23 15.36 8.19
C ASN A 42 -0.20 15.55 9.65
N ASP A 43 -0.79 14.53 10.27
CA ASP A 43 -1.20 14.59 11.67
C ASP A 43 0.01 14.67 12.61
N ALA A 44 1.12 14.01 12.29
CA ALA A 44 2.36 14.15 13.04
C ALA A 44 2.92 15.58 12.97
N ASN A 45 2.86 16.22 11.79
CA ASN A 45 3.32 17.58 11.58
C ASN A 45 2.43 18.57 12.34
N LYS A 46 1.10 18.46 12.23
CA LYS A 46 0.15 19.29 13.00
C LYS A 46 0.40 19.22 14.51
N LEU A 47 0.61 18.01 15.05
CA LEU A 47 0.91 17.84 16.47
C LEU A 47 2.25 18.46 16.88
N ALA A 48 3.24 18.48 15.98
CA ALA A 48 4.52 19.12 16.24
C ALA A 48 4.38 20.66 16.23
N GLU A 49 3.68 21.21 15.24
CA GLU A 49 3.36 22.65 15.16
C GLU A 49 2.54 23.11 16.37
N GLU A 50 1.52 22.35 16.78
CA GLU A 50 0.74 22.64 17.98
C GLU A 50 1.60 22.63 19.25
N ALA A 51 2.63 21.79 19.31
CA ALA A 51 3.52 21.70 20.47
C ALA A 51 4.37 22.97 20.64
N GLU A 52 4.77 23.64 19.56
CA GLU A 52 5.58 24.87 19.61
C GLU A 52 4.86 26.00 20.37
N GLY A 53 3.53 26.04 20.33
CA GLY A 53 2.71 26.99 21.06
C GLY A 53 2.34 26.58 22.50
N LYS A 54 2.89 25.47 23.02
CA LYS A 54 2.59 24.95 24.37
C LYS A 54 3.87 24.83 25.20
N ALA A 55 3.71 24.78 26.52
CA ALA A 55 4.81 24.59 27.46
C ALA A 55 4.57 23.39 28.39
N GLY A 56 5.65 22.91 28.99
CA GLY A 56 5.62 21.87 30.03
C GLY A 56 5.00 20.55 29.58
N SER A 57 4.16 19.96 30.44
CA SER A 57 3.59 18.63 30.21
C SER A 57 2.73 18.55 28.95
N LYS A 58 2.05 19.64 28.55
CA LYS A 58 1.22 19.66 27.35
C LYS A 58 2.04 19.58 26.07
N MET A 59 3.16 20.31 26.01
CA MET A 59 4.14 20.20 24.91
C MET A 59 4.68 18.78 24.82
N ALA A 60 5.14 18.21 25.95
CA ALA A 60 5.70 16.86 25.98
C ALA A 60 4.70 15.79 25.50
N GLN A 61 3.42 15.91 25.84
CA GLN A 61 2.36 15.02 25.37
C GLN A 61 2.17 15.10 23.84
N LEU A 62 2.13 16.32 23.28
CA LEU A 62 1.96 16.52 21.83
C LEU A 62 3.15 15.97 21.04
N ILE A 63 4.38 16.25 21.50
CA ILE A 63 5.61 15.70 20.91
C ILE A 63 5.61 14.16 20.96
N THR A 64 5.21 13.57 22.09
CA THR A 64 5.14 12.11 22.23
C THR A 64 4.14 11.49 21.24
N LYS A 65 2.97 12.12 21.08
CA LYS A 65 1.96 11.69 20.09
C LYS A 65 2.48 11.84 18.66
N SER A 66 3.10 12.97 18.31
CA SER A 66 3.72 13.20 17.00
C SER A 66 4.76 12.12 16.69
N ASN A 67 5.67 11.83 17.62
CA ASN A 67 6.70 10.81 17.45
C ASN A 67 6.13 9.40 17.26
N THR A 68 5.01 9.09 17.92
CA THR A 68 4.29 7.82 17.74
C THR A 68 3.74 7.70 16.32
N LEU A 69 3.14 8.77 15.78
CA LEU A 69 2.65 8.80 14.41
C LEU A 69 3.80 8.71 13.39
N ARG A 70 4.93 9.39 13.62
CA ARG A 70 6.13 9.29 12.76
C ARG A 70 6.68 7.87 12.70
N ARG A 71 6.68 7.15 13.83
CA ARG A 71 7.10 5.74 13.87
C ARG A 71 6.17 4.86 13.03
N ARG A 72 4.85 4.99 13.22
CA ARG A 72 3.86 4.26 12.43
C ARG A 72 3.94 4.61 10.94
N HIS A 73 4.17 5.87 10.60
CA HIS A 73 4.37 6.30 9.21
C HIS A 73 5.58 5.60 8.59
N LYS A 74 6.70 5.48 9.31
CA LYS A 74 7.87 4.75 8.84
C LYS A 74 7.55 3.28 8.57
N GLU A 75 6.89 2.61 9.51
CA GLU A 75 6.45 1.21 9.36
C GLU A 75 5.54 1.03 8.14
N LYS A 76 4.60 1.96 7.92
CA LYS A 76 3.68 1.93 6.78
C LYS A 76 4.38 2.21 5.45
N LYS A 77 5.39 3.09 5.43
CA LYS A 77 6.24 3.28 4.23
C LYS A 77 7.06 2.02 3.90
N GLU A 78 7.57 1.31 4.89
CA GLU A 78 8.27 0.04 4.65
C GLU A 78 7.31 -1.03 4.07
N GLU A 79 6.07 -1.08 4.57
CA GLU A 79 5.00 -1.92 4.01
C GLU A 79 4.69 -1.53 2.56
N LEU A 80 4.61 -0.24 2.26
CA LEU A 80 4.35 0.28 0.92
C LEU A 80 5.45 -0.12 -0.07
N VAL A 81 6.72 -0.03 0.33
CA VAL A 81 7.86 -0.49 -0.49
C VAL A 81 7.78 -1.99 -0.76
N LYS A 82 7.40 -2.81 0.23
CA LYS A 82 7.20 -4.26 0.04
C LYS A 82 6.02 -4.54 -0.90
N MET A 83 4.96 -3.75 -0.82
CA MET A 83 3.79 -3.87 -1.67
C MET A 83 4.12 -3.49 -3.12
N ASP A 84 4.88 -2.42 -3.34
CA ASP A 84 5.34 -2.02 -4.68
C ASP A 84 6.18 -3.12 -5.35
N LYS A 85 7.06 -3.79 -4.59
CA LYS A 85 7.80 -4.98 -5.08
C LYS A 85 6.88 -6.12 -5.48
N THR A 86 5.91 -6.45 -4.61
CA THR A 86 4.91 -7.50 -4.88
C THR A 86 4.08 -7.18 -6.13
N ILE A 87 3.67 -5.93 -6.30
CA ILE A 87 2.93 -5.46 -7.48
C ILE A 87 3.80 -5.62 -8.73
N ALA A 88 5.08 -5.21 -8.68
CA ALA A 88 5.99 -5.35 -9.82
C ALA A 88 6.19 -6.82 -10.21
N GLU A 89 6.40 -7.71 -9.24
CA GLU A 89 6.53 -9.15 -9.47
C GLU A 89 5.25 -9.76 -10.06
N LYS A 90 4.07 -9.44 -9.50
CA LYS A 90 2.80 -9.93 -10.05
C LYS A 90 2.52 -9.36 -11.44
N ALA A 91 2.83 -8.08 -11.68
CA ALA A 91 2.69 -7.47 -13.01
C ALA A 91 3.58 -8.17 -14.05
N MET A 92 4.81 -8.54 -13.69
CA MET A 92 5.66 -9.35 -14.56
C MET A 92 5.04 -10.74 -14.80
N LYS A 93 4.54 -11.42 -13.77
CA LYS A 93 3.88 -12.73 -13.93
C LYS A 93 2.68 -12.66 -14.87
N VAL A 94 1.82 -11.64 -14.73
CA VAL A 94 0.69 -11.39 -15.64
C VAL A 94 1.14 -11.14 -17.06
N LYS A 95 2.22 -10.37 -17.27
CA LYS A 95 2.76 -10.12 -18.62
C LYS A 95 3.28 -11.39 -19.31
N HIS A 96 3.78 -12.36 -18.54
CA HIS A 96 4.27 -13.64 -19.06
C HIS A 96 3.23 -14.76 -19.02
N LEU A 97 2.02 -14.47 -18.52
CA LEU A 97 0.90 -15.42 -18.63
C LEU A 97 0.48 -15.47 -20.10
N PRO A 98 0.52 -16.65 -20.72
CA PRO A 98 0.28 -16.78 -22.15
C PRO A 98 -1.20 -16.54 -22.48
#